data_AF-A0A534W1T1-F1
#
_entry.id   AF-A0A534W1T1-F1
#
_cell.length_a   1.000
_cell.length_b   1.000
_cell.length_c   1.000
_cell.angle_alpha   90.00
_cell.angle_beta   90.00
_cell.angle_gamma   90.00
#
_symmetry.space_group_name_H-M   'P 1'
#
loop_
_entity.id
_entity.type
_entity.pdbx_description
1 polymer ?
#
loop_
_entity_poly.entity_id
_entity_poly.type
_entity_poly.pdbx_seq_one_letter_code
_entity_poly.pdbx_strand_id
1 'polypeptide(L)'
;HQSIKANFLMSPPLVVAFALAGRVDINVEKDPIGLGRDGKPVFLKDLWPTAEELNAALGAASDVQMYRQNYGGDLSRDAHEWNEIPAPSGEVYAWDANSTYIQEPPYFEGFSPRPDQRTGIRGARALAVFGDSVTTDHISPAGSIKPTSPAGKYLISRGVKPEDFNSYGARRGNHEVMVRGTFANVRIKNLLVPGVEGGVTVIDGKQMPIYDASMEYQKRGTPLMIFAGHEYGTGSSRDWAAKGTRLLGVRAVVAKSFERIHRSNLVMMGVLPCQFKEGTDAGTLKLDGTETFDLTGLEGGPTPRQDARLVIHRANGATDEVPVTLRIDTPIEVEYYRHGGILLYVLRQMLYRRDEPQHPSA
;
A
#
# COMPACT_ATOMS: atom_id res chain seq x y z
N HIS A 1 16.41 -7.15 4.43
CA HIS A 1 17.40 -6.19 4.98
C HIS A 1 17.90 -5.27 3.87
N GLN A 2 18.25 -4.00 4.15
CA GLN A 2 18.62 -3.02 3.09
C GLN A 2 19.90 -3.39 2.32
N SER A 3 20.87 -4.01 3.00
CA SER A 3 22.14 -4.47 2.38
C SER A 3 22.01 -5.76 1.55
N ILE A 4 20.85 -6.43 1.56
CA ILE A 4 20.65 -7.71 0.87
C ILE A 4 20.04 -7.46 -0.51
N LYS A 5 20.73 -7.92 -1.56
CA LYS A 5 20.29 -7.79 -2.96
C LYS A 5 19.41 -8.95 -3.42
N ALA A 6 19.66 -10.17 -2.95
CA ALA A 6 18.93 -11.38 -3.31
C ALA A 6 18.30 -12.02 -2.07
N ASN A 7 17.03 -12.38 -2.16
CA ASN A 7 16.30 -13.07 -1.09
C ASN A 7 15.58 -14.27 -1.72
N PHE A 8 15.62 -15.42 -1.04
CA PHE A 8 15.04 -16.66 -1.53
C PHE A 8 14.00 -17.17 -0.52
N LEU A 9 12.88 -17.67 -1.02
CA LEU A 9 11.88 -18.36 -0.21
C LEU A 9 12.20 -19.85 -0.20
N MET A 10 12.32 -20.42 1.00
CA MET A 10 12.70 -21.81 1.21
C MET A 10 11.94 -22.37 2.42
N SER A 11 11.87 -23.68 2.53
CA SER A 11 11.34 -24.32 3.74
C SER A 11 12.24 -24.04 4.95
N PRO A 12 11.71 -24.00 6.18
CA PRO A 12 12.52 -23.79 7.38
C PRO A 12 13.79 -24.66 7.49
N PRO A 13 13.78 -25.98 7.21
CA PRO A 13 15.01 -26.78 7.27
C PRO A 13 16.04 -26.37 6.21
N LEU A 14 15.63 -25.93 5.02
CA LEU A 14 16.56 -25.40 4.02
C LEU A 14 17.18 -24.07 4.47
N VAL A 15 16.44 -23.20 5.16
CA VAL A 15 17.01 -21.98 5.75
C VAL A 15 18.16 -22.34 6.70
N VAL A 16 17.99 -23.36 7.54
CA VAL A 16 19.04 -23.86 8.43
C VAL A 16 20.21 -24.44 7.63
N ALA A 17 19.95 -25.26 6.61
CA ALA A 17 21.00 -25.87 5.78
C ALA A 17 21.86 -24.82 5.06
N PHE A 18 21.24 -23.81 4.44
CA PHE A 18 21.96 -22.72 3.78
C PHE A 18 22.69 -21.80 4.78
N ALA A 19 22.16 -21.65 6.00
CA ALA A 19 22.86 -20.93 7.07
C ALA A 19 24.12 -21.68 7.52
N LEU A 20 24.06 -23.01 7.63
CA LEU A 20 25.22 -23.86 7.93
C LEU A 20 26.26 -23.83 6.81
N ALA A 21 25.82 -23.91 5.55
CA ALA A 21 26.71 -23.83 4.39
C ALA A 21 27.34 -22.43 4.22
N GLY A 22 26.69 -21.38 4.73
CA GLY A 22 27.18 -20.00 4.68
C GLY A 22 27.15 -19.35 3.29
N ARG A 23 26.58 -20.02 2.28
CA ARG A 23 26.53 -19.58 0.89
C ARG A 23 25.32 -20.19 0.16
N VAL A 24 24.79 -19.49 -0.84
CA VAL A 24 23.62 -19.92 -1.62
C VAL A 24 23.97 -20.60 -2.95
N ASP A 25 25.19 -20.37 -3.43
CA ASP A 25 25.75 -20.96 -4.65
C ASP A 25 26.44 -22.30 -4.35
N ILE A 26 25.66 -23.22 -3.77
CA ILE A 26 26.03 -24.60 -3.44
C ILE A 26 25.04 -25.57 -4.08
N ASN A 27 25.53 -26.68 -4.63
CA ASN A 27 24.67 -27.77 -5.04
C ASN A 27 24.44 -28.70 -3.84
N VAL A 28 23.36 -28.48 -3.10
CA VAL A 28 23.05 -29.22 -1.86
C VAL A 28 22.87 -30.74 -2.05
N GLU A 29 22.72 -31.22 -3.28
CA GLU A 29 22.65 -32.66 -3.58
C GLU A 29 24.03 -33.31 -3.71
N LYS A 30 25.05 -32.54 -4.10
CA LYS A 30 26.38 -33.05 -4.48
C LYS A 30 27.51 -32.54 -3.61
N ASP A 31 27.36 -31.34 -3.06
CA ASP A 31 28.37 -30.67 -2.26
C ASP A 31 28.08 -30.90 -0.77
N PRO A 32 29.12 -31.08 0.06
CA PRO A 32 28.93 -31.15 1.50
C PRO A 32 28.49 -29.78 2.07
N ILE A 33 27.57 -29.81 3.04
CA ILE A 33 27.15 -28.63 3.80
C ILE A 33 28.32 -28.11 4.65
N GLY A 34 29.15 -29.02 5.16
CA GLY A 34 30.33 -28.69 5.94
C GLY A 34 31.12 -29.92 6.34
N LEU A 35 32.08 -29.74 7.25
CA LEU A 35 32.85 -30.84 7.83
C LEU A 35 32.35 -31.15 9.24
N GLY A 36 32.22 -32.44 9.55
CA GLY A 36 31.97 -32.93 10.90
C GLY A 36 33.16 -32.69 11.82
N ARG A 37 32.97 -32.94 13.13
CA ARG A 37 34.05 -32.83 14.13
C ARG A 37 35.20 -33.81 13.88
N ASP A 38 34.93 -34.90 13.15
CA ASP A 38 35.89 -35.90 12.73
C ASP A 38 36.58 -35.55 11.39
N GLY A 39 36.31 -34.36 10.85
CA GLY A 39 36.84 -33.89 9.57
C GLY A 39 36.17 -34.51 8.34
N LYS A 40 35.13 -35.33 8.50
CA LYS A 40 34.44 -35.95 7.35
C LYS A 40 33.42 -35.01 6.72
N PRO A 41 33.21 -35.07 5.39
CA PRO A 41 32.16 -34.31 4.74
C PRO A 41 30.76 -34.72 5.24
N VAL A 42 29.94 -33.73 5.57
CA VAL A 42 28.53 -33.91 5.95
C VAL A 42 27.66 -33.31 4.85
N PHE A 43 26.77 -34.12 4.28
CA PHE A 43 25.85 -33.73 3.21
C PHE A 43 24.46 -33.41 3.75
N LEU A 44 23.62 -32.79 2.93
CA LEU A 44 22.24 -32.46 3.33
C LEU A 44 21.47 -33.71 3.78
N LYS A 45 21.63 -34.83 3.06
CA LYS A 45 21.00 -36.12 3.38
C LYS A 45 21.38 -36.67 4.75
N ASP A 46 22.54 -36.28 5.30
CA ASP A 46 23.02 -36.74 6.60
C ASP A 46 22.39 -35.93 7.75
N LEU A 47 21.85 -34.74 7.44
CA LEU A 47 21.20 -33.83 8.39
C LEU A 47 19.67 -33.83 8.27
N TRP A 48 19.14 -34.28 7.13
CA TRP A 48 17.72 -34.15 6.82
C TRP A 48 16.91 -35.16 7.63
N PRO A 49 15.93 -34.73 8.44
CA PRO A 49 15.15 -35.63 9.26
C PRO A 49 14.29 -36.55 8.38
N THR A 50 14.21 -37.81 8.77
CA THR A 50 13.29 -38.78 8.17
C THR A 50 11.85 -38.48 8.59
N ALA A 51 10.89 -39.02 7.83
CA ALA A 51 9.47 -38.91 8.18
C ALA A 51 9.15 -39.56 9.54
N GLU A 52 9.85 -40.65 9.88
CA GLU A 52 9.69 -41.37 11.16
C GLU A 52 10.17 -40.50 12.34
N GLU A 53 11.35 -39.87 12.22
CA GLU A 53 11.86 -38.95 13.24
C GLU A 53 10.94 -37.73 13.42
N LEU A 54 10.39 -37.18 12.32
CA LEU A 54 9.45 -36.07 12.39
C LEU A 54 8.14 -36.47 13.09
N ASN A 55 7.60 -37.64 12.76
CA ASN A 55 6.37 -38.16 13.39
C ASN A 55 6.56 -38.46 14.88
N ALA A 56 7.72 -39.00 15.27
CA ALA A 56 8.07 -39.20 16.67
C ALA A 56 8.14 -37.86 17.43
N ALA A 57 8.70 -36.81 16.82
CA ALA A 57 8.78 -35.48 17.41
C ALA A 57 7.41 -34.76 17.49
N LEU A 58 6.50 -35.00 16.54
CA LEU A 58 5.16 -34.39 16.52
C LEU A 58 4.34 -34.71 17.77
N GLY A 59 4.48 -35.92 18.32
CA GLY A 59 3.84 -36.30 19.58
C GLY A 59 4.28 -35.41 20.75
N ALA A 60 5.55 -35.01 20.79
CA ALA A 60 6.08 -34.09 21.80
C ALA A 60 5.67 -32.63 21.56
N ALA A 61 5.30 -32.27 20.32
CA ALA A 61 4.86 -30.92 19.94
C ALA A 61 3.34 -30.69 20.02
N SER A 62 2.57 -31.72 20.36
CA SER A 62 1.09 -31.72 20.33
C SER A 62 0.45 -31.84 21.72
N ASP A 63 1.11 -31.34 22.76
CA ASP A 63 0.60 -31.41 24.12
C ASP A 63 -0.60 -30.47 24.33
N VAL A 64 -1.79 -31.08 24.44
CA VAL A 64 -3.06 -30.38 24.69
C VAL A 64 -3.00 -29.50 25.94
N GLN A 65 -2.25 -29.88 26.98
CA GLN A 65 -2.15 -29.08 28.21
C GLN A 65 -1.37 -27.79 27.96
N MET A 66 -0.30 -27.82 27.16
CA MET A 66 0.42 -26.62 26.73
C MET A 66 -0.51 -25.65 25.98
N TYR A 67 -1.37 -26.14 25.07
CA TYR A 67 -2.34 -25.29 24.38
C TYR A 67 -3.36 -24.67 25.35
N ARG A 68 -3.89 -25.46 26.29
CA ARG A 68 -4.82 -24.95 27.31
C ARG A 68 -4.14 -23.94 28.24
N GLN A 69 -2.90 -24.18 28.61
CA GLN A 69 -2.12 -23.25 29.43
C GLN A 69 -1.91 -21.94 28.69
N ASN A 70 -1.48 -21.97 27.42
CA ASN A 70 -1.15 -20.77 26.67
C ASN A 70 -2.38 -19.98 26.19
N TYR A 71 -3.52 -20.65 25.93
CA TYR A 71 -4.68 -20.01 25.27
C TYR A 71 -6.01 -20.14 26.03
N GLY A 72 -6.10 -20.97 27.07
CA GLY A 72 -7.37 -21.31 27.73
C GLY A 72 -7.81 -20.32 28.81
N GLY A 73 -7.03 -19.29 29.11
CA GLY A 73 -7.31 -18.30 30.14
C GLY A 73 -7.21 -16.86 29.62
N ASP A 74 -7.27 -15.91 30.54
CA ASP A 74 -7.01 -14.50 30.24
C ASP A 74 -5.58 -14.32 29.72
N LEU A 75 -5.45 -13.95 28.45
CA LEU A 75 -4.16 -13.76 27.77
C LEU A 75 -3.37 -12.57 28.35
N SER A 76 -4.02 -11.69 29.11
CA SER A 76 -3.38 -10.54 29.75
C SER A 76 -2.81 -10.85 31.13
N ARG A 77 -3.10 -12.02 31.71
CA ARG A 77 -2.74 -12.37 33.09
C ARG A 77 -1.24 -12.29 33.38
N ASP A 78 -0.41 -12.63 32.39
CA ASP A 78 1.05 -12.68 32.51
C ASP A 78 1.71 -11.43 31.87
N ALA A 79 0.91 -10.50 31.31
CA ALA A 79 1.38 -9.32 30.62
C ALA A 79 1.34 -8.09 31.54
N HIS A 80 2.18 -8.09 32.59
CA HIS A 80 2.24 -7.00 33.57
C HIS A 80 2.40 -5.62 32.92
N GLU A 81 3.36 -5.49 32.01
CA GLU A 81 3.63 -4.23 31.28
C GLU A 81 2.41 -3.75 30.48
N TRP A 82 1.61 -4.67 29.93
CA TRP A 82 0.38 -4.33 29.20
C TRP A 82 -0.72 -3.81 30.14
N ASN A 83 -0.88 -4.46 31.29
CA ASN A 83 -1.91 -4.09 32.27
C ASN A 83 -1.61 -2.76 32.97
N GLU A 84 -0.35 -2.34 33.02
CA GLU A 84 0.07 -1.06 33.59
C GLU A 84 -0.09 0.12 32.63
N ILE A 85 -0.39 -0.10 31.34
CA ILE A 85 -0.58 0.99 30.39
C ILE A 85 -1.85 1.76 30.77
N PRO A 86 -1.76 3.05 31.15
CA PRO A 86 -2.94 3.84 31.45
C PRO A 86 -3.76 4.03 30.17
N ALA A 87 -5.01 3.57 30.19
CA ALA A 87 -5.95 3.75 29.08
C ALA A 87 -7.04 4.75 29.49
N PRO A 88 -7.34 5.76 28.66
CA PRO A 88 -8.43 6.69 28.92
C PRO A 88 -9.78 5.94 28.88
N SER A 89 -10.70 6.32 29.76
CA SER A 89 -12.09 5.82 29.76
C SER A 89 -12.97 6.69 28.86
N GLY A 90 -13.79 6.10 28.00
CA GLY A 90 -14.78 6.81 27.19
C GLY A 90 -15.02 6.17 25.81
N GLU A 91 -16.05 6.63 25.11
CA GLU A 91 -16.40 6.13 23.76
C GLU A 91 -15.68 6.90 22.63
N VAL A 92 -15.18 8.11 22.92
CA VAL A 92 -14.52 8.99 21.95
C VAL A 92 -13.04 9.14 22.32
N TYR A 93 -12.16 8.96 21.33
CA TYR A 93 -10.72 9.09 21.51
C TYR A 93 -10.32 10.57 21.70
N ALA A 94 -9.60 10.87 22.77
CA ALA A 94 -9.07 12.21 23.02
C ALA A 94 -7.76 12.41 22.24
N TRP A 95 -7.85 13.09 21.10
CA TRP A 95 -6.68 13.36 20.25
C TRP A 95 -5.66 14.25 20.95
N ASP A 96 -4.41 13.81 21.03
CA ASP A 96 -3.28 14.63 21.46
C ASP A 96 -2.62 15.30 20.24
N ALA A 97 -2.76 16.62 20.15
CA ALA A 97 -2.17 17.42 19.08
C ALA A 97 -0.63 17.37 19.05
N ASN A 98 0.03 16.94 20.13
CA ASN A 98 1.48 16.78 20.20
C ASN A 98 1.95 15.36 19.81
N SER A 99 1.04 14.38 19.78
CA SER A 99 1.40 12.99 19.48
C SER A 99 2.00 12.85 18.09
N THR A 100 3.18 12.24 18.00
CA THR A 100 3.79 11.92 16.70
C THR A 100 3.45 10.51 16.21
N TYR A 101 2.58 9.80 16.93
CA TYR A 101 2.18 8.41 16.64
C TYR A 101 0.72 8.26 16.25
N ILE A 102 -0.19 8.99 16.90
CA ILE A 102 -1.64 8.90 16.68
C ILE A 102 -2.14 10.31 16.40
N GLN A 103 -2.68 10.53 15.20
CA GLN A 103 -3.20 11.83 14.75
C GLN A 103 -4.56 11.62 14.08
N GLU A 104 -5.47 12.57 14.29
CA GLU A 104 -6.80 12.54 13.67
C GLU A 104 -6.65 12.64 12.15
N PRO A 105 -7.10 11.63 11.37
CA PRO A 105 -6.96 11.66 9.93
C PRO A 105 -8.07 12.48 9.27
N PRO A 106 -7.79 13.19 8.16
CA PRO A 106 -8.75 14.07 7.49
C PRO A 106 -9.77 13.32 6.62
N TYR A 107 -10.09 12.06 6.92
CA TYR A 107 -10.95 11.22 6.06
C TYR A 107 -12.40 11.73 5.96
N PHE A 108 -12.85 12.46 6.99
CA PHE A 108 -14.21 12.97 7.11
C PHE A 108 -14.29 14.50 6.95
N GLU A 109 -13.19 15.17 6.63
CA GLU A 109 -13.22 16.60 6.32
C GLU A 109 -14.11 16.87 5.11
N GLY A 110 -14.95 17.91 5.20
CA GLY A 110 -15.93 18.22 4.17
C GLY A 110 -17.06 17.19 4.05
N PHE A 111 -17.31 16.37 5.08
CA PHE A 111 -18.44 15.45 5.09
C PHE A 111 -19.77 16.17 4.87
N SER A 112 -20.57 15.63 3.95
CA SER A 112 -21.94 16.08 3.67
C SER A 112 -22.91 14.89 3.76
N PRO A 113 -24.14 15.08 4.30
CA PRO A 113 -25.17 14.05 4.34
C PRO A 113 -25.49 13.46 2.96
N ARG A 114 -25.37 14.27 1.90
CA ARG A 114 -25.54 13.82 0.50
C ARG A 114 -24.18 13.72 -0.18
N PRO A 115 -23.89 12.63 -0.90
CA PRO A 115 -22.64 12.50 -1.64
C PRO A 115 -22.60 13.45 -2.83
N ASP A 116 -21.39 13.94 -3.13
CA ASP A 116 -21.16 14.74 -4.33
C ASP A 116 -21.36 13.92 -5.60
N GLN A 117 -21.78 14.58 -6.68
CA GLN A 117 -21.83 13.95 -7.99
C GLN A 117 -20.41 13.70 -8.50
N ARG A 118 -20.11 12.45 -8.86
CA ARG A 118 -18.82 12.01 -9.38
C ARG A 118 -18.93 11.72 -10.87
N THR A 119 -19.00 12.79 -11.67
CA THR A 119 -19.28 12.77 -13.11
C THR A 119 -18.05 12.70 -14.01
N GLY A 120 -16.85 12.60 -13.43
CA GLY A 120 -15.60 12.60 -14.18
C GLY A 120 -14.45 13.21 -13.40
N ILE A 121 -13.31 13.34 -14.08
CA ILE A 121 -12.15 14.10 -13.62
C ILE A 121 -11.77 15.05 -14.75
N ARG A 122 -11.46 16.32 -14.44
CA ARG A 122 -11.07 17.30 -15.46
C ARG A 122 -9.78 18.02 -15.07
N GLY A 123 -8.94 18.33 -16.06
CA GLY A 123 -7.71 19.09 -15.89
C GLY A 123 -6.69 18.44 -14.96
N ALA A 124 -6.66 17.10 -14.89
CA ALA A 124 -5.74 16.40 -14.01
C ALA A 124 -4.31 16.41 -14.54
N ARG A 125 -3.35 16.19 -13.65
CA ARG A 125 -1.92 16.02 -13.99
C ARG A 125 -1.43 14.64 -13.58
N ALA A 126 -0.46 14.11 -14.32
CA ALA A 126 0.26 12.91 -13.89
C ALA A 126 1.15 13.27 -12.69
N LEU A 127 0.87 12.69 -11.52
CA LEU A 127 1.76 12.80 -10.36
C LEU A 127 3.00 11.91 -10.55
N ALA A 128 2.80 10.72 -11.11
CA ALA A 128 3.87 9.79 -11.46
C ALA A 128 3.42 8.82 -12.57
N VAL A 129 4.39 8.34 -13.33
CA VAL A 129 4.24 7.27 -14.32
C VAL A 129 5.20 6.15 -13.92
N PHE A 130 4.67 4.99 -13.58
CA PHE A 130 5.46 3.84 -13.13
C PHE A 130 5.48 2.72 -14.17
N GLY A 131 6.49 1.85 -14.07
CA GLY A 131 6.56 0.61 -14.84
C GLY A 131 5.71 -0.51 -14.26
N ASP A 132 6.09 -1.75 -14.59
CA ASP A 132 5.43 -2.97 -14.13
C ASP A 132 5.76 -3.32 -12.66
N SER A 133 4.91 -4.16 -12.06
CA SER A 133 5.08 -4.80 -10.75
C SER A 133 5.42 -3.84 -9.61
N VAL A 134 4.79 -2.66 -9.60
CA VAL A 134 4.87 -1.72 -8.47
C VAL A 134 4.17 -2.32 -7.26
N THR A 135 4.96 -2.84 -6.32
CA THR A 135 4.43 -3.42 -5.07
C THR A 135 3.80 -2.39 -4.12
N THR A 136 2.96 -2.84 -3.19
CA THR A 136 2.47 -1.99 -2.09
C THR A 136 3.59 -1.48 -1.17
N ASP A 137 4.77 -2.09 -1.17
CA ASP A 137 5.96 -1.57 -0.47
C ASP A 137 6.60 -0.39 -1.19
N HIS A 138 6.51 -0.34 -2.52
CA HIS A 138 6.87 0.85 -3.28
C HIS A 138 5.90 2.01 -3.01
N ILE A 139 4.60 1.71 -2.95
CA ILE A 139 3.53 2.71 -2.72
C ILE A 139 3.53 3.20 -1.27
N SER A 140 3.65 2.31 -0.29
CA SER A 140 3.60 2.62 1.13
C SER A 140 4.69 1.83 1.86
N PRO A 141 5.95 2.32 1.87
CA PRO A 141 7.05 1.65 2.56
C PRO A 141 6.76 1.51 4.06
N ALA A 142 7.23 0.41 4.66
CA ALA A 142 7.06 0.15 6.10
C ALA A 142 8.36 0.30 6.89
N GLY A 143 9.50 0.42 6.21
CA GLY A 143 10.83 0.46 6.83
C GLY A 143 11.24 1.82 7.40
N SER A 144 12.55 2.01 7.54
CA SER A 144 13.16 3.20 8.14
C SER A 144 12.84 4.50 7.39
N ILE A 145 12.75 5.60 8.15
CA ILE A 145 12.51 6.95 7.64
C ILE A 145 13.88 7.67 7.51
N LYS A 146 14.17 8.26 6.35
CA LYS A 146 15.41 9.05 6.17
C LYS A 146 15.22 10.46 6.72
N PRO A 147 16.19 11.05 7.43
CA PRO A 147 16.13 12.45 7.89
C PRO A 147 15.87 13.48 6.79
N THR A 148 16.37 13.20 5.58
CA THR A 148 16.21 14.07 4.42
C THR A 148 14.87 13.90 3.68
N SER A 149 14.07 12.88 4.01
CA SER A 149 12.75 12.68 3.40
C SER A 149 11.73 13.70 3.92
N PRO A 150 10.61 13.93 3.21
CA PRO A 150 9.54 14.79 3.72
C PRO A 150 9.06 14.37 5.12
N ALA A 151 8.89 13.07 5.36
CA ALA A 151 8.49 12.55 6.67
C ALA A 151 9.54 12.78 7.75
N GLY A 152 10.83 12.61 7.43
CA GLY A 152 11.93 12.89 8.36
C GLY A 152 12.00 14.37 8.74
N LYS A 153 11.86 15.27 7.76
CA LYS A 153 11.81 16.72 8.00
C LYS A 153 10.63 17.12 8.88
N TYR A 154 9.46 16.51 8.67
CA TYR A 154 8.28 16.71 9.52
C TYR A 154 8.52 16.23 10.95
N LEU A 155 9.10 15.04 11.14
CA LEU A 155 9.39 14.53 12.49
C LEU A 155 10.39 15.43 13.23
N ILE A 156 11.43 15.91 12.54
CA ILE A 156 12.40 16.87 13.09
C ILE A 156 11.72 18.19 13.46
N SER A 157 10.83 18.73 12.62
CA SER A 157 10.11 19.96 12.94
C SER A 157 9.14 19.80 14.12
N ARG A 158 8.78 18.57 14.46
CA ARG A 158 8.00 18.20 15.66
C ARG A 158 8.89 17.84 16.86
N GLY A 159 10.20 18.03 16.78
CA GLY A 159 11.15 17.79 17.87
C GLY A 159 11.60 16.33 18.03
N VAL A 160 11.25 15.43 17.11
CA VAL A 160 11.68 14.03 17.16
C VAL A 160 13.08 13.91 16.59
N LYS A 161 13.98 13.26 17.34
CA LYS A 161 15.35 13.02 16.89
C LYS A 161 15.42 11.88 15.88
N PRO A 162 16.39 11.86 14.94
CA PRO A 162 16.53 10.80 13.95
C PRO A 162 16.54 9.37 14.50
N GLU A 163 17.19 9.14 15.64
CA GLU A 163 17.22 7.86 16.35
C GLU A 163 15.84 7.39 16.83
N ASP A 164 14.93 8.33 17.08
CA ASP A 164 13.57 8.10 17.59
C ASP A 164 12.51 8.06 16.47
N PHE A 165 12.91 8.15 15.19
CA PHE A 165 11.97 8.10 14.07
C PHE A 165 11.16 6.81 14.03
N ASN A 166 11.75 5.71 14.50
CA ASN A 166 11.21 4.37 14.34
C ASN A 166 11.01 4.06 12.84
N SER A 167 9.97 3.32 12.47
CA SER A 167 9.66 2.94 11.09
C SER A 167 8.37 3.57 10.60
N TYR A 168 8.17 3.66 9.28
CA TYR A 168 6.85 4.01 8.72
C TYR A 168 5.76 3.06 9.24
N GLY A 169 6.08 1.77 9.43
CA GLY A 169 5.14 0.80 10.03
C GLY A 169 4.66 1.21 11.42
N ALA A 170 5.57 1.68 12.28
CA ALA A 170 5.22 2.14 13.62
C ALA A 170 4.48 3.49 13.64
N ARG A 171 4.54 4.27 12.54
CA ARG A 171 3.90 5.58 12.41
C ARG A 171 2.54 5.53 11.70
N ARG A 172 1.96 4.34 11.50
CA ARG A 172 0.69 4.13 10.78
C ARG A 172 -0.52 4.86 11.36
N GLY A 173 -0.51 5.19 12.65
CA GLY A 173 -1.54 6.01 13.30
C GLY A 173 -1.42 7.51 13.00
N ASN A 174 -0.35 7.95 12.35
CA ASN A 174 -0.10 9.35 12.05
C ASN A 174 -0.14 9.60 10.53
N HIS A 175 -1.24 10.20 10.07
CA HIS A 175 -1.42 10.47 8.65
C HIS A 175 -0.39 11.45 8.08
N GLU A 176 0.10 12.42 8.87
CA GLU A 176 1.11 13.37 8.43
C GLU A 176 2.41 12.66 8.02
N VAL A 177 2.81 11.63 8.77
CA VAL A 177 4.00 10.82 8.44
C VAL A 177 3.72 9.92 7.23
N MET A 178 2.57 9.25 7.22
CA MET A 178 2.28 8.23 6.22
C MET A 178 2.01 8.81 4.83
N VAL A 179 1.35 9.97 4.73
CA VAL A 179 1.16 10.67 3.44
C VAL A 179 2.51 11.11 2.88
N ARG A 180 3.40 11.64 3.74
CA ARG A 180 4.79 11.99 3.37
C ARG A 180 5.65 10.79 2.98
N GLY A 181 5.29 9.60 3.50
CA GLY A 181 5.91 8.32 3.16
C GLY A 181 5.35 7.67 1.89
N THR A 182 4.23 8.16 1.36
CA THR A 182 3.57 7.55 0.20
C THR A 182 4.40 7.80 -1.06
N PHE A 183 4.68 6.72 -1.79
CA PHE A 183 5.62 6.63 -2.89
C PHE A 183 7.06 7.04 -2.53
N ALA A 184 7.43 7.07 -1.24
CA ALA A 184 8.78 7.48 -0.79
C ALA A 184 9.81 6.33 -0.77
N ASN A 185 9.47 5.15 -1.31
CA ASN A 185 10.37 4.01 -1.33
C ASN A 185 11.64 4.34 -2.14
N VAL A 186 12.81 3.96 -1.62
CA VAL A 186 14.10 4.29 -2.23
C VAL A 186 14.36 3.58 -3.56
N ARG A 187 13.59 2.54 -3.90
CA ARG A 187 13.73 1.73 -5.12
C ARG A 187 12.62 1.97 -6.14
N ILE A 188 11.62 2.80 -5.83
CA ILE A 188 10.57 3.11 -6.81
C ILE A 188 11.18 3.89 -7.97
N LYS A 189 10.72 3.60 -9.20
CA LYS A 189 11.22 4.22 -10.43
C LYS A 189 10.08 4.93 -11.13
N ASN A 190 10.18 6.25 -11.21
CA ASN A 190 9.23 7.07 -11.94
C ASN A 190 9.78 7.35 -13.34
N LEU A 191 9.05 6.94 -14.38
CA LEU A 191 9.43 7.09 -15.78
C LEU A 191 9.48 8.55 -16.23
N LEU A 192 8.86 9.47 -15.48
CA LEU A 192 9.00 10.91 -15.70
C LEU A 192 10.40 11.44 -15.32
N VAL A 193 11.19 10.67 -14.57
CA VAL A 193 12.54 11.05 -14.14
C VAL A 193 13.48 9.86 -14.40
N PRO A 194 13.80 9.58 -15.67
CA PRO A 194 14.52 8.37 -16.06
C PRO A 194 15.91 8.30 -15.40
N GLY A 195 16.29 7.09 -14.97
CA GLY A 195 17.58 6.82 -14.33
C GLY A 195 17.65 7.15 -12.83
N VAL A 196 16.58 7.70 -12.25
CA VAL A 196 16.52 8.02 -10.81
C VAL A 196 15.67 7.00 -10.06
N GLU A 197 16.25 6.41 -9.01
CA GLU A 197 15.51 5.62 -8.02
C GLU A 197 15.14 6.50 -6.83
N GLY A 198 13.94 6.28 -6.30
CA GLY A 198 13.42 6.99 -5.13
C GLY A 198 12.10 7.70 -5.41
N GLY A 199 11.45 8.13 -4.33
CA GLY A 199 10.14 8.77 -4.37
C GLY A 199 10.14 10.21 -4.89
N VAL A 200 10.57 10.40 -6.13
CA VAL A 200 10.67 11.69 -6.79
C VAL A 200 9.82 11.74 -8.06
N THR A 201 9.44 12.95 -8.44
CA THR A 201 8.76 13.27 -9.69
C THR A 201 9.27 14.62 -10.20
N VAL A 202 8.79 15.02 -11.37
CA VAL A 202 9.09 16.33 -11.97
C VAL A 202 7.78 17.10 -12.17
N ILE A 203 7.78 18.36 -11.76
CA ILE A 203 6.70 19.32 -12.00
C ILE A 203 7.35 20.61 -12.51
N ASP A 204 6.85 21.17 -13.60
CA ASP A 204 7.36 22.40 -14.22
C ASP A 204 8.90 22.36 -14.45
N GLY A 205 9.43 21.20 -14.84
CA GLY A 205 10.87 20.97 -15.04
C GLY A 205 11.71 20.83 -13.76
N LYS A 206 11.10 20.93 -12.57
CA LYS A 206 11.78 20.78 -11.28
C LYS A 206 11.55 19.41 -10.66
N GLN A 207 12.64 18.67 -10.46
CA GLN A 207 12.60 17.41 -9.71
C GLN A 207 12.39 17.67 -8.21
N MET A 208 11.47 16.96 -7.59
CA MET A 208 11.20 17.03 -6.15
C MET A 208 10.55 15.74 -5.63
N PRO A 209 10.48 15.54 -4.30
CA PRO A 209 9.73 14.43 -3.72
C PRO A 209 8.25 14.42 -4.17
N ILE A 210 7.68 13.23 -4.36
CA ILE A 210 6.28 13.07 -4.79
C ILE A 210 5.30 13.77 -3.84
N TYR A 211 5.54 13.71 -2.53
CA TYR A 211 4.75 14.44 -1.54
C TYR A 211 4.78 15.96 -1.80
N ASP A 212 5.95 16.54 -2.00
CA ASP A 212 6.10 17.99 -2.21
C ASP A 212 5.39 18.43 -3.51
N ALA A 213 5.52 17.64 -4.58
CA ALA A 213 4.81 17.89 -5.85
C ALA A 213 3.29 17.80 -5.70
N SER A 214 2.80 16.82 -4.92
CA SER A 214 1.38 16.70 -4.59
C SER A 214 0.86 17.93 -3.85
N MET A 215 1.60 18.44 -2.85
CA MET A 215 1.21 19.65 -2.13
C MET A 215 1.15 20.88 -3.04
N GLU A 216 2.08 20.99 -3.99
CA GLU A 216 2.08 22.07 -4.97
C GLU A 216 0.84 22.01 -5.88
N TYR A 217 0.48 20.84 -6.41
CA TYR A 217 -0.73 20.68 -7.21
C TYR A 217 -2.02 20.88 -6.41
N GLN A 218 -2.05 20.48 -5.14
CA GLN A 218 -3.22 20.71 -4.27
C GLN A 218 -3.45 22.21 -4.04
N LYS A 219 -2.39 23.01 -3.85
CA LYS A 219 -2.50 24.49 -3.78
C LYS A 219 -3.10 25.10 -5.05
N ARG A 220 -2.82 24.49 -6.21
CA ARG A 220 -3.36 24.89 -7.52
C ARG A 220 -4.78 24.37 -7.77
N GLY A 221 -5.35 23.58 -6.85
CA GLY A 221 -6.65 22.92 -7.05
C GLY A 221 -6.63 21.87 -8.17
N THR A 222 -5.45 21.34 -8.53
CA THR A 222 -5.27 20.44 -9.67
C THR A 222 -5.47 18.99 -9.26
N PRO A 223 -6.42 18.24 -9.85
CA PRO A 223 -6.57 16.82 -9.62
C PRO A 223 -5.35 16.03 -10.08
N LEU A 224 -5.05 14.89 -9.44
CA LEU A 224 -3.90 14.07 -9.80
C LEU A 224 -4.29 12.68 -10.27
N MET A 225 -3.48 12.13 -11.17
CA MET A 225 -3.57 10.74 -11.62
C MET A 225 -2.22 10.04 -11.48
N ILE A 226 -2.25 8.72 -11.31
CA ILE A 226 -1.08 7.85 -11.40
C ILE A 226 -1.23 6.98 -12.64
N PHE A 227 -0.14 6.78 -13.37
CA PHE A 227 -0.06 5.82 -14.46
C PHE A 227 0.88 4.67 -14.08
N ALA A 228 0.56 3.44 -14.47
CA ALA A 228 1.37 2.28 -14.11
C ALA A 228 1.32 1.16 -15.16
N GLY A 229 2.29 0.25 -15.07
CA GLY A 229 2.35 -0.97 -15.89
C GLY A 229 1.42 -2.08 -15.39
N HIS A 230 1.85 -3.33 -15.60
CA HIS A 230 1.19 -4.53 -15.11
C HIS A 230 1.35 -4.70 -13.60
N GLU A 231 0.41 -5.41 -12.99
CA GLU A 231 0.47 -5.86 -11.58
C GLU A 231 0.63 -4.71 -10.57
N TYR A 232 0.01 -3.57 -10.84
CA TYR A 232 0.07 -2.43 -9.94
C TYR A 232 -0.56 -2.77 -8.58
N GLY A 233 0.22 -2.58 -7.52
CA GLY A 233 -0.17 -2.86 -6.14
C GLY A 233 0.06 -4.28 -5.68
N THR A 234 0.97 -5.04 -6.30
CA THR A 234 1.25 -6.42 -5.87
C THR A 234 1.89 -6.51 -4.47
N GLY A 235 1.69 -7.63 -3.78
CA GLY A 235 2.29 -7.91 -2.47
C GLY A 235 1.37 -7.72 -1.27
N SER A 236 1.94 -7.31 -0.14
CA SER A 236 1.25 -7.26 1.15
C SER A 236 0.03 -6.33 1.12
N SER A 237 -1.08 -6.76 1.74
CA SER A 237 -2.24 -5.88 1.95
C SER A 237 -1.85 -4.74 2.91
N ARG A 238 -1.76 -3.53 2.37
CA ARG A 238 -1.46 -2.30 3.11
C ARG A 238 -2.49 -1.25 2.73
N ASP A 239 -3.35 -0.90 3.68
CA ASP A 239 -4.40 0.10 3.50
C ASP A 239 -3.83 1.49 3.16
N TRP A 240 -2.68 1.84 3.75
CA TRP A 240 -1.94 3.07 3.47
C TRP A 240 -1.51 3.23 2.02
N ALA A 241 -1.38 2.14 1.25
CA ALA A 241 -1.14 2.25 -0.19
C ALA A 241 -2.30 2.95 -0.92
N ALA A 242 -3.54 2.79 -0.44
CA ALA A 242 -4.70 3.49 -0.99
C ALA A 242 -5.00 4.80 -0.25
N LYS A 243 -4.93 4.82 1.09
CA LYS A 243 -5.16 6.03 1.90
C LYS A 243 -4.16 7.13 1.55
N GLY A 244 -2.87 6.79 1.48
CA GLY A 244 -1.81 7.70 1.08
C GLY A 244 -2.03 8.25 -0.33
N THR A 245 -2.34 7.37 -1.29
CA THR A 245 -2.66 7.77 -2.68
C THR A 245 -3.81 8.78 -2.72
N ARG A 246 -4.91 8.52 -1.99
CA ARG A 246 -6.05 9.43 -1.89
C ARG A 246 -5.71 10.78 -1.25
N LEU A 247 -4.92 10.77 -0.18
CA LEU A 247 -4.52 11.97 0.57
C LEU A 247 -3.44 12.80 -0.15
N LEU A 248 -2.67 12.19 -1.05
CA LEU A 248 -1.87 12.91 -2.04
C LEU A 248 -2.73 13.60 -3.12
N GLY A 249 -4.06 13.54 -3.07
CA GLY A 249 -4.94 14.20 -4.03
C GLY A 249 -5.13 13.42 -5.33
N VAL A 250 -4.66 12.17 -5.41
CA VAL A 250 -4.88 11.30 -6.57
C VAL A 250 -6.36 10.92 -6.64
N ARG A 251 -6.96 11.11 -7.81
CA ARG A 251 -8.38 10.84 -8.10
C ARG A 251 -8.58 9.59 -8.93
N ALA A 252 -7.60 9.22 -9.77
CA ALA A 252 -7.61 7.98 -10.52
C ALA A 252 -6.21 7.37 -10.64
N VAL A 253 -6.17 6.05 -10.80
CA VAL A 253 -4.96 5.30 -11.19
C VAL A 253 -5.27 4.59 -12.49
N VAL A 254 -4.46 4.81 -13.52
CA VAL A 254 -4.60 4.16 -14.83
C VAL A 254 -3.45 3.16 -15.03
N ALA A 255 -3.74 1.87 -15.05
CA ALA A 255 -2.71 0.83 -15.12
C ALA A 255 -2.99 -0.22 -16.22
N LYS A 256 -1.99 -1.02 -16.60
CA LYS A 256 -2.21 -2.16 -17.52
C LYS A 256 -2.95 -3.29 -16.81
N SER A 257 -2.65 -3.53 -15.53
CA SER A 257 -3.42 -4.42 -14.66
C SER A 257 -3.19 -4.07 -13.19
N PHE A 258 -4.07 -4.56 -12.32
CA PHE A 258 -4.00 -4.35 -10.87
C PHE A 258 -3.94 -5.68 -10.13
N GLU A 259 -3.25 -5.71 -9.00
CA GLU A 259 -3.49 -6.75 -8.00
C GLU A 259 -4.89 -6.56 -7.38
N ARG A 260 -5.58 -7.68 -7.12
CA ARG A 260 -6.99 -7.73 -6.73
C ARG A 260 -7.30 -6.94 -5.45
N ILE A 261 -6.52 -7.14 -4.38
CA ILE A 261 -6.74 -6.49 -3.09
C ILE A 261 -6.45 -4.99 -3.21
N HIS A 262 -5.34 -4.62 -3.85
CA HIS A 262 -5.01 -3.21 -3.99
C HIS A 262 -6.04 -2.43 -4.82
N ARG A 263 -6.55 -3.02 -5.91
CA ARG A 263 -7.65 -2.45 -6.70
C ARG A 263 -8.88 -2.13 -5.83
N SER A 264 -9.33 -3.08 -5.01
CA SER A 264 -10.46 -2.86 -4.08
C SER A 264 -10.16 -1.74 -3.08
N ASN A 265 -8.95 -1.69 -2.52
CA ASN A 265 -8.57 -0.64 -1.58
C ASN A 265 -8.62 0.76 -2.20
N LEU A 266 -8.22 0.93 -3.46
CA LEU A 266 -8.34 2.20 -4.19
C LEU A 266 -9.81 2.65 -4.27
N VAL A 267 -10.71 1.75 -4.69
CA VAL A 267 -12.15 2.05 -4.77
C VAL A 267 -12.72 2.40 -3.40
N MET A 268 -12.34 1.63 -2.36
CA MET A 268 -12.77 1.88 -0.98
C MET A 268 -12.27 3.23 -0.44
N MET A 269 -11.19 3.79 -0.98
CA MET A 269 -10.73 5.14 -0.65
C MET A 269 -11.25 6.22 -1.62
N GLY A 270 -12.14 5.86 -2.55
CA GLY A 270 -12.73 6.77 -3.52
C GLY A 270 -11.78 7.21 -4.64
N VAL A 271 -10.70 6.47 -4.87
CA VAL A 271 -9.78 6.61 -6.02
C VAL A 271 -10.26 5.65 -7.11
N LEU A 272 -10.37 6.12 -8.34
CA LEU A 272 -10.90 5.32 -9.45
C LEU A 272 -9.79 4.50 -10.14
N PRO A 273 -9.78 3.16 -10.04
CA PRO A 273 -8.87 2.34 -10.83
C PRO A 273 -9.41 2.21 -12.26
N CYS A 274 -8.59 2.54 -13.24
CA CYS A 274 -8.86 2.43 -14.66
C CYS A 274 -7.81 1.51 -15.29
N GLN A 275 -8.23 0.62 -16.16
CA GLN A 275 -7.33 -0.29 -16.86
C GLN A 275 -7.25 0.09 -18.33
N PHE A 276 -6.03 0.23 -18.86
CA PHE A 276 -5.84 0.37 -20.30
C PHE A 276 -6.43 -0.82 -21.06
N LYS A 277 -6.87 -0.59 -22.30
CA LYS A 277 -7.15 -1.68 -23.23
C LYS A 277 -5.84 -2.34 -23.66
N GLU A 278 -5.94 -3.58 -24.14
CA GLU A 278 -4.80 -4.35 -24.60
C GLU A 278 -4.01 -3.58 -25.67
N GLY A 279 -2.67 -3.66 -25.60
CA GLY A 279 -1.76 -2.93 -26.50
C GLY A 279 -1.60 -1.43 -26.20
N THR A 280 -2.32 -0.88 -25.21
CA THR A 280 -2.19 0.52 -24.81
C THR A 280 -1.55 0.66 -23.43
N ASP A 281 -0.59 1.56 -23.28
CA ASP A 281 -0.02 1.95 -21.99
C ASP A 281 0.63 3.34 -22.05
N ALA A 282 1.16 3.81 -20.92
CA ALA A 282 1.83 5.10 -20.84
C ALA A 282 3.02 5.23 -21.81
N GLY A 283 3.71 4.13 -22.11
CA GLY A 283 4.83 4.09 -23.05
C GLY A 283 4.37 4.19 -24.50
N THR A 284 3.35 3.43 -24.91
CA THR A 284 2.80 3.52 -26.28
C THR A 284 2.15 4.87 -26.55
N LEU A 285 1.55 5.47 -25.52
CA LEU A 285 1.02 6.84 -25.54
C LEU A 285 2.12 7.91 -25.41
N LYS A 286 3.38 7.53 -25.15
CA LYS A 286 4.52 8.45 -24.98
C LYS A 286 4.25 9.54 -23.95
N LEU A 287 3.68 9.18 -22.81
CA LEU A 287 3.40 10.14 -21.74
C LEU A 287 4.70 10.67 -21.15
N ASP A 288 4.87 11.99 -21.17
CA ASP A 288 6.08 12.67 -20.66
C ASP A 288 5.83 13.55 -19.44
N GLY A 289 4.56 13.65 -19.00
CA GLY A 289 4.15 14.41 -17.82
C GLY A 289 3.85 15.88 -18.11
N THR A 290 4.00 16.34 -19.36
CA THR A 290 3.60 17.69 -19.79
C THR A 290 2.09 17.78 -20.04
N GLU A 291 1.39 16.66 -20.20
CA GLU A 291 -0.01 16.59 -20.56
C GLU A 291 -0.97 16.98 -19.42
N THR A 292 -2.20 17.31 -19.77
CA THR A 292 -3.33 17.32 -18.84
C THR A 292 -4.35 16.26 -19.24
N PHE A 293 -5.05 15.70 -18.25
CA PHE A 293 -5.93 14.55 -18.45
C PHE A 293 -7.35 14.83 -17.98
N ASP A 294 -8.32 14.46 -18.80
CA ASP A 294 -9.71 14.31 -18.37
C ASP A 294 -10.09 12.82 -18.37
N LEU A 295 -11.02 12.46 -17.49
CA LEU A 295 -11.67 11.16 -17.49
C LEU A 295 -13.18 11.38 -17.61
N THR A 296 -13.74 11.01 -18.75
CA THR A 296 -15.15 11.24 -19.13
C THR A 296 -15.89 9.92 -19.33
N GLY A 297 -17.22 9.98 -19.53
CA GLY A 297 -18.06 8.78 -19.61
C GLY A 297 -18.61 8.32 -18.25
N LEU A 298 -18.63 9.20 -17.25
CA LEU A 298 -19.15 8.95 -15.90
C LEU A 298 -20.37 9.81 -15.57
N GLU A 299 -20.92 10.55 -16.54
CA GLU A 299 -21.99 11.54 -16.36
C GLU A 299 -23.30 10.89 -15.89
N GLY A 300 -23.59 9.67 -16.35
CA GLY A 300 -24.72 8.85 -15.87
C GLY A 300 -24.45 8.10 -14.57
N GLY A 301 -23.28 8.32 -13.95
CA GLY A 301 -22.77 7.56 -12.82
C GLY A 301 -22.03 6.27 -13.24
N PRO A 302 -21.08 5.79 -12.43
CA PRO A 302 -20.31 4.60 -12.77
C PRO A 302 -21.16 3.33 -12.68
N THR A 303 -20.95 2.40 -13.62
CA THR A 303 -21.43 1.02 -13.55
C THR A 303 -20.26 0.04 -13.54
N PRO A 304 -20.46 -1.20 -13.05
CA PRO A 304 -19.36 -2.16 -12.95
C PRO A 304 -18.72 -2.44 -14.32
N ARG A 305 -17.39 -2.36 -14.38
CA ARG A 305 -16.56 -2.70 -15.54
C ARG A 305 -16.88 -1.95 -16.83
N GLN A 306 -17.58 -0.83 -16.76
CA GLN A 306 -17.86 -0.02 -17.95
C GLN A 306 -16.59 0.62 -18.52
N ASP A 307 -16.67 0.99 -19.79
CA ASP A 307 -15.63 1.79 -20.42
C ASP A 307 -15.83 3.27 -20.14
N ALA A 308 -14.72 3.95 -19.87
CA ALA A 308 -14.60 5.40 -19.78
C ALA A 308 -13.58 5.87 -20.83
N ARG A 309 -13.46 7.19 -21.03
CA ARG A 309 -12.48 7.77 -21.95
C ARG A 309 -11.46 8.59 -21.18
N LEU A 310 -10.19 8.25 -21.35
CA LEU A 310 -9.06 9.08 -20.96
C LEU A 310 -8.78 10.05 -22.11
N VAL A 311 -9.02 11.34 -21.87
CA VAL A 311 -8.72 12.42 -22.82
C VAL A 311 -7.36 12.99 -22.43
N ILE A 312 -6.41 13.01 -23.37
CA ILE A 312 -5.04 13.45 -23.15
C ILE A 312 -4.82 14.72 -23.96
N HIS A 313 -4.67 15.85 -23.27
CA HIS A 313 -4.35 17.14 -23.89
C HIS A 313 -2.84 17.34 -23.88
N ARG A 314 -2.23 17.31 -25.06
CA ARG A 314 -0.79 17.41 -25.27
C ARG A 314 -0.32 18.86 -25.24
N ALA A 315 0.95 19.07 -24.87
CA ALA A 315 1.56 20.40 -24.88
C ALA A 315 1.60 21.06 -26.28
N ASN A 316 1.58 20.27 -27.35
CA ASN A 316 1.53 20.75 -28.74
C ASN A 316 0.11 21.13 -29.21
N GLY A 317 -0.90 21.02 -28.33
CA GLY A 317 -2.30 21.31 -28.64
C GLY A 317 -3.10 20.13 -29.23
N ALA A 318 -2.47 18.99 -29.50
CA ALA A 318 -3.18 17.78 -29.92
C ALA A 318 -3.96 17.15 -28.75
N THR A 319 -5.04 16.45 -29.10
CA THR A 319 -5.85 15.70 -28.14
C THR A 319 -5.98 14.25 -28.59
N ASP A 320 -5.63 13.32 -27.70
CA ASP A 320 -5.88 11.90 -27.89
C ASP A 320 -7.04 11.43 -26.98
N GLU A 321 -7.91 10.58 -27.50
CA GLU A 321 -8.93 9.88 -26.70
C GLU A 321 -8.64 8.38 -26.67
N VAL A 322 -8.48 7.84 -25.46
CA VAL A 322 -8.14 6.43 -25.25
C VAL A 322 -9.22 5.76 -24.39
N PRO A 323 -9.80 4.64 -24.83
CA PRO A 323 -10.71 3.88 -23.99
C PRO A 323 -9.97 3.23 -22.82
N VAL A 324 -10.57 3.29 -21.63
CA VAL A 324 -10.10 2.60 -20.42
C VAL A 324 -11.26 1.87 -19.76
N THR A 325 -11.02 0.68 -19.24
CA THR A 325 -12.04 -0.08 -18.49
C THR A 325 -12.01 0.37 -17.04
N LEU A 326 -13.13 0.81 -16.46
CA LEU A 326 -13.21 1.06 -15.02
C LEU A 326 -13.08 -0.27 -14.27
N ARG A 327 -12.19 -0.33 -13.29
CA ARG A 327 -11.99 -1.51 -12.44
C ARG A 327 -12.76 -1.39 -11.12
N ILE A 328 -14.00 -0.91 -11.24
CA ILE A 328 -15.06 -1.11 -10.25
C ILE A 328 -15.76 -2.40 -10.67
N ASP A 329 -15.57 -3.47 -9.91
CA ASP A 329 -15.90 -4.82 -10.37
C ASP A 329 -17.28 -5.28 -9.87
N THR A 330 -17.89 -4.60 -8.90
CA THR A 330 -19.18 -4.97 -8.31
C THR A 330 -20.12 -3.78 -8.06
N PRO A 331 -21.44 -4.00 -7.93
CA PRO A 331 -22.38 -2.92 -7.57
C PRO A 331 -22.10 -2.25 -6.22
N ILE A 332 -21.67 -3.00 -5.21
CA ILE A 332 -21.36 -2.40 -3.90
C ILE A 332 -20.13 -1.49 -3.96
N GLU A 333 -19.16 -1.80 -4.82
CA GLU A 333 -18.02 -0.93 -5.07
C GLU A 333 -18.41 0.38 -5.78
N VAL A 334 -19.45 0.35 -6.64
CA VAL A 334 -20.05 1.57 -7.21
C VAL A 334 -20.57 2.46 -6.09
N GLU A 335 -21.29 1.90 -5.12
CA GLU A 335 -21.82 2.66 -3.99
C GLU A 335 -20.71 3.26 -3.12
N TYR A 336 -19.67 2.49 -2.81
CA TYR A 336 -18.49 3.03 -2.11
C TYR A 336 -17.87 4.20 -2.87
N TYR A 337 -17.67 4.08 -4.18
CA TYR A 337 -17.08 5.16 -4.97
C TYR A 337 -17.98 6.40 -5.03
N ARG A 338 -19.30 6.23 -5.26
CA ARG A 338 -20.28 7.33 -5.28
C ARG A 338 -20.27 8.12 -3.97
N HIS A 339 -20.17 7.42 -2.86
CA HIS A 339 -20.09 8.03 -1.53
C HIS A 339 -18.73 8.64 -1.19
N GLY A 340 -17.75 8.49 -2.07
CA GLY A 340 -16.39 9.01 -1.93
C GLY A 340 -15.44 8.14 -1.12
N GLY A 341 -15.84 6.90 -0.85
CA GLY A 341 -15.10 5.89 -0.12
C GLY A 341 -16.00 5.15 0.87
N ILE A 342 -15.53 3.98 1.31
CA ILE A 342 -16.24 3.11 2.26
C ILE A 342 -16.48 3.81 3.61
N LEU A 343 -15.52 4.61 4.09
CA LEU A 343 -15.65 5.31 5.38
C LEU A 343 -16.81 6.32 5.35
N LEU A 344 -16.89 7.11 4.28
CA LEU A 344 -17.97 8.09 4.08
C LEU A 344 -19.31 7.42 3.78
N TYR A 345 -19.31 6.25 3.13
CA TYR A 345 -20.49 5.42 2.96
C TYR A 345 -21.03 4.95 4.31
N VAL A 346 -20.19 4.26 5.10
CA VAL A 346 -20.56 3.71 6.41
C VAL A 346 -21.03 4.80 7.38
N LEU A 347 -20.34 5.94 7.44
CA LEU A 347 -20.76 7.05 8.30
C LEU A 347 -22.16 7.56 7.93
N ARG A 348 -22.47 7.71 6.63
CA ARG A 348 -23.83 8.09 6.20
C ARG A 348 -24.86 7.03 6.55
N GLN A 349 -24.52 5.75 6.44
CA GLN A 349 -25.42 4.65 6.84
C GLN A 349 -25.74 4.71 8.34
N MET A 350 -24.72 4.93 9.18
CA MET A 350 -24.88 5.02 10.63
C MET A 350 -25.73 6.22 11.06
N LEU A 351 -25.55 7.36 10.40
CA LEU A 351 -26.25 8.60 10.75
C LEU A 351 -27.67 8.69 10.17
N TYR A 352 -27.91 8.13 8.98
CA TYR A 352 -29.12 8.43 8.20
C TYR A 352 -29.95 7.22 7.76
N ARG A 353 -29.50 5.98 8.00
CA ARG A 353 -30.23 4.77 7.55
C ARG A 353 -30.89 3.99 8.69
N ARG A 354 -31.36 4.67 9.74
CA ARG A 354 -31.98 4.02 10.92
C ARG A 354 -33.45 3.60 10.76
N ASP A 355 -34.08 3.77 9.61
CA ASP A 355 -35.52 3.44 9.42
C ASP A 355 -35.80 2.44 8.28
N GLU A 356 -35.12 1.28 8.27
CA GLU A 356 -35.66 0.10 7.57
C GLU A 356 -35.72 -1.08 8.57
N PRO A 357 -36.91 -1.67 8.83
CA PRO A 357 -37.02 -2.82 9.71
C PRO A 357 -36.24 -3.99 9.10
N GLN A 358 -35.36 -4.60 9.90
CA GLN A 358 -34.69 -5.84 9.55
C GLN A 358 -35.77 -6.88 9.21
N HIS A 359 -35.78 -7.35 7.96
CA HIS A 359 -36.64 -8.47 7.57
C HIS A 359 -36.36 -9.67 8.49
N PRO A 360 -37.41 -10.37 8.96
CA PRO A 360 -37.25 -11.52 9.83
C PRO A 360 -36.53 -12.62 9.07
N SER A 361 -35.47 -13.15 9.68
CA SER A 361 -34.79 -14.37 9.23
C SER A 361 -35.81 -15.51 9.08
N ALA A 362 -35.85 -16.12 7.89
CA ALA A 362 -36.50 -17.39 7.66
C ALA A 362 -35.66 -18.55 8.21
#